data_AF-A0A9W8LWF2-F1
#
_entry.id   AF-A0A9W8LWF2-F1
#
_cell.length_a   1.000
_cell.length_b   1.000
_cell.length_c   1.000
_cell.angle_alpha   90.00
_cell.angle_beta   90.00
_cell.angle_gamma   90.00
#
_symmetry.space_group_name_H-M   'P 1'
#
loop_
_entity.id
_entity.type
_entity.pdbx_description
1 polymer ?
#
loop_
_entity_poly.entity_id
_entity_poly.type
_entity_poly.pdbx_seq_one_letter_code
_entity_poly.pdbx_strand_id
1 'polypeptide(L)'
;MRQNQWSFDSSPLTGNSTTSRNSTPGSTSGWDGRGTDISALGHFIKLMTVVGQVAQYINSNKSAAKANQSKPERPSKDYALLDKALLRWKEELPPSLAYSEVKAGEAEPELAVFVSCMHAVYHGAIIMLNRENMELLRDLPGQLNVSSNLAIRSLERCRVAAMQIVEIAHHICSLPASKTNALLPWALFQAGTLLIHFMIAGSSHQAQEEARAAILSLDCVLRDELSRYWNVSLKYHMVLSNMVKAWERTRQTTPGSTPLQQSVSSASAASRQQSMQMQGQAGNAFGDSGADASQAFIPHMQ
;
A
#
# COMPACT_ATOMS: atom_id res chain seq x y z
N MET A 1 22.85 -18.54 30.71
CA MET A 1 21.74 -19.01 29.86
C MET A 1 20.55 -19.33 30.75
N ARG A 2 19.52 -18.48 30.78
CA ARG A 2 18.29 -18.71 31.54
C ARG A 2 17.15 -18.96 30.55
N GLN A 3 16.62 -20.18 30.55
CA GLN A 3 15.37 -20.52 29.87
C GLN A 3 14.21 -20.20 30.83
N ASN A 4 13.31 -19.31 30.43
CA ASN A 4 12.04 -19.12 31.12
C ASN A 4 10.99 -20.02 30.46
N GLN A 5 10.60 -21.05 31.18
CA GLN A 5 9.45 -21.91 30.89
C GLN A 5 8.18 -21.19 31.34
N TRP A 6 7.22 -21.01 30.44
CA TRP A 6 5.88 -20.53 30.77
C TRP A 6 4.93 -21.71 30.81
N SER A 7 4.43 -22.03 32.01
CA SER A 7 3.38 -23.02 32.25
C SER A 7 2.02 -22.30 32.19
N PHE A 8 1.09 -22.80 31.38
CA PHE A 8 -0.31 -22.37 31.38
C PHE A 8 -1.14 -23.38 32.17
N ASP A 9 -1.52 -23.02 33.40
CA ASP A 9 -2.54 -23.74 34.16
C ASP A 9 -3.93 -23.41 33.63
N SER A 10 -4.64 -24.45 33.21
CA SER A 10 -6.04 -24.38 32.79
C SER A 10 -6.92 -24.90 33.93
N SER A 11 -7.68 -24.02 34.58
CA SER A 11 -8.75 -24.41 35.51
C SER A 11 -10.12 -24.11 34.90
N PRO A 12 -11.09 -25.04 34.97
CA PRO A 12 -12.42 -24.86 34.42
C PRO A 12 -13.33 -24.10 35.40
N LEU A 13 -14.01 -23.06 34.93
CA LEU A 13 -15.06 -22.37 35.68
C LEU A 13 -16.41 -23.07 35.45
N THR A 14 -16.83 -23.89 36.41
CA THR A 14 -18.23 -24.29 36.58
C THR A 14 -18.84 -23.49 37.72
N GLY A 15 -19.79 -22.62 37.40
CA GLY A 15 -20.58 -21.87 38.37
C GLY A 15 -22.01 -21.69 37.88
N ASN A 16 -22.88 -22.62 38.26
CA ASN A 16 -24.34 -22.45 38.19
C ASN A 16 -24.77 -21.46 39.27
N SER A 17 -25.59 -20.47 38.91
CA SER A 17 -26.52 -19.81 39.86
C SER A 17 -27.70 -19.20 39.11
N THR A 18 -28.88 -19.64 39.52
CA THR A 18 -30.22 -19.27 39.06
C THR A 18 -30.71 -17.94 39.66
N THR A 19 -31.58 -17.28 38.88
CA THR A 19 -32.67 -16.35 39.27
C THR A 19 -32.34 -15.04 39.97
N SER A 20 -32.62 -13.91 39.29
CA SER A 20 -33.65 -12.96 39.75
C SER A 20 -34.02 -11.97 38.64
N ARG A 21 -35.32 -11.85 38.40
CA ARG A 21 -35.96 -10.82 37.58
C ARG A 21 -35.67 -9.43 38.16
N ASN A 22 -35.33 -8.48 37.30
CA ASN A 22 -35.79 -7.11 37.46
C ASN A 22 -35.96 -6.48 36.06
N SER A 23 -37.21 -6.12 35.80
CA SER A 23 -37.74 -5.46 34.62
C SER A 23 -37.12 -4.08 34.41
N THR A 24 -36.49 -3.88 33.26
CA THR A 24 -36.12 -2.56 32.73
C THR A 24 -36.98 -2.30 31.49
N PRO A 25 -37.55 -1.09 31.30
CA PRO A 25 -38.37 -0.79 30.13
C PRO A 25 -37.50 -0.84 28.88
N GLY A 26 -37.74 -1.83 28.03
CA GLY A 26 -37.08 -1.96 26.73
C GLY A 26 -37.47 -0.80 25.84
N SER A 27 -36.49 0.02 25.46
CA SER A 27 -36.56 0.91 24.31
C SER A 27 -36.72 0.08 23.04
N THR A 28 -37.96 -0.26 22.71
CA THR A 28 -38.35 -0.83 21.43
C THR A 28 -38.38 0.27 20.37
N SER A 29 -37.22 0.61 19.81
CA SER A 29 -37.13 1.34 18.56
C SER A 29 -36.51 0.44 17.49
N GLY A 30 -37.38 -0.32 16.81
CA GLY A 30 -37.36 -0.45 15.35
C GLY A 30 -36.19 -1.19 14.69
N TRP A 31 -35.94 -2.46 15.04
CA TRP A 31 -35.10 -3.36 14.22
C TRP A 31 -35.88 -4.52 13.58
N ASP A 32 -37.17 -4.69 13.94
CA ASP A 32 -38.01 -5.76 13.39
C ASP A 32 -38.84 -5.28 12.19
N GLY A 33 -38.14 -5.08 11.07
CA GLY A 33 -38.75 -5.03 9.75
C GLY A 33 -38.73 -6.41 9.11
N ARG A 34 -39.89 -7.08 9.02
CA ARG A 34 -40.08 -8.33 8.26
C ARG A 34 -39.96 -8.08 6.76
N GLY A 35 -38.73 -8.04 6.29
CA GLY A 35 -38.26 -8.37 4.95
C GLY A 35 -36.91 -9.06 5.15
N THR A 36 -36.53 -10.02 4.32
CA THR A 36 -35.20 -10.67 4.40
C THR A 36 -34.08 -9.71 3.95
N ASP A 37 -34.09 -8.48 4.46
CA ASP A 37 -33.11 -7.46 4.17
C ASP A 37 -31.87 -7.72 5.01
N ILE A 38 -30.75 -7.90 4.32
CA ILE A 38 -29.47 -8.16 4.95
C ILE A 38 -29.08 -6.91 5.74
N SER A 39 -28.75 -7.09 7.02
CA SER A 39 -28.33 -5.97 7.88
C SER A 39 -27.05 -5.30 7.37
N ALA A 40 -26.78 -4.07 7.83
CA ALA A 40 -25.54 -3.35 7.50
C ALA A 40 -24.29 -4.18 7.83
N LEU A 41 -24.30 -4.87 8.96
CA LEU A 41 -23.25 -5.82 9.34
C LEU A 41 -23.15 -7.00 8.36
N GLY A 42 -24.28 -7.53 7.89
CA GLY A 42 -24.30 -8.59 6.88
C GLY A 42 -23.65 -8.16 5.56
N HIS A 43 -23.91 -6.94 5.10
CA HIS A 43 -23.22 -6.37 3.93
C HIS A 43 -21.72 -6.19 4.18
N PHE A 44 -21.32 -5.76 5.37
CA PHE A 44 -19.91 -5.66 5.74
C PHE A 44 -19.22 -7.04 5.77
N ILE A 45 -19.87 -8.08 6.29
CA ILE A 45 -19.34 -9.46 6.27
C ILE A 45 -19.17 -9.97 4.84
N LYS A 46 -20.15 -9.70 3.95
CA LYS A 46 -20.02 -10.01 2.51
C LYS A 46 -18.79 -9.31 1.91
N LEU A 47 -18.59 -8.02 2.19
CA LEU A 47 -17.41 -7.29 1.74
C LEU A 47 -16.11 -7.94 2.23
N MET A 48 -16.03 -8.23 3.53
CA MET A 48 -14.84 -8.83 4.13
C MET A 48 -14.53 -10.22 3.58
N THR A 49 -15.55 -10.98 3.18
CA THR A 49 -15.38 -12.25 2.47
C THR A 49 -14.66 -12.03 1.13
N VAL A 50 -15.10 -11.04 0.33
CA VAL A 50 -14.46 -10.70 -0.94
C VAL A 50 -13.04 -10.17 -0.70
N VAL A 51 -12.83 -9.32 0.30
CA VAL A 51 -11.49 -8.81 0.68
C VAL A 51 -10.54 -9.96 1.01
N GLY A 52 -11.01 -10.96 1.77
CA GLY A 52 -10.23 -12.16 2.10
C GLY A 52 -9.84 -12.96 0.85
N GLN A 53 -10.76 -13.13 -0.10
CA GLN A 53 -10.48 -13.79 -1.38
C GLN A 53 -9.48 -12.99 -2.23
N VAL A 54 -9.58 -11.66 -2.27
CA VAL A 54 -8.58 -10.80 -2.93
C VAL A 54 -7.20 -10.97 -2.31
N ALA A 55 -7.10 -10.99 -0.98
CA ALA A 55 -5.83 -11.19 -0.29
C ALA A 55 -5.21 -12.56 -0.60
N GLN A 56 -6.03 -13.62 -0.62
CA GLN A 56 -5.59 -14.97 -0.99
C GLN A 56 -5.09 -15.02 -2.44
N TYR A 57 -5.84 -14.43 -3.38
CA TYR A 57 -5.47 -14.35 -4.79
C TYR A 57 -4.09 -13.72 -4.99
N ILE A 58 -3.84 -12.58 -4.34
CA ILE A 58 -2.57 -11.86 -4.45
C ILE A 58 -1.40 -12.69 -3.89
N ASN A 59 -1.60 -13.34 -2.76
CA ASN A 59 -0.55 -14.14 -2.12
C ASN A 59 -0.21 -15.41 -2.92
N SER A 60 -1.23 -16.05 -3.51
CA SER A 60 -1.06 -17.21 -4.38
C SER A 60 -0.36 -16.85 -5.69
N ASN A 61 -0.73 -15.74 -6.32
CA ASN A 61 -0.09 -15.27 -7.54
C ASN A 61 1.39 -14.94 -7.34
N LYS A 62 1.77 -14.31 -6.22
CA LYS A 62 3.17 -14.01 -5.90
C LYS A 62 4.02 -15.27 -5.76
N SER A 63 3.43 -16.34 -5.25
CA SER A 63 4.11 -17.63 -5.12
C SER A 63 4.29 -18.30 -6.49
N ALA A 64 3.28 -18.21 -7.36
CA ALA A 64 3.33 -18.75 -8.72
C ALA A 64 4.27 -17.97 -9.66
N ALA A 65 4.27 -16.63 -9.61
CA ALA A 65 5.11 -15.78 -10.44
C ALA A 65 6.61 -15.96 -10.15
N LYS A 66 6.99 -16.27 -8.90
CA LYS A 66 8.38 -16.62 -8.55
C LYS A 66 8.83 -17.96 -9.14
N ALA A 67 7.91 -18.90 -9.33
CA ALA A 67 8.20 -20.22 -9.87
C ALA A 67 8.29 -20.20 -11.41
N ASN A 68 7.49 -19.36 -12.08
CA ASN A 68 7.38 -19.32 -13.54
C ASN A 68 7.72 -17.92 -14.08
N GLN A 69 9.01 -17.64 -14.32
CA GLN A 69 9.51 -16.34 -14.82
C GLN A 69 9.16 -16.04 -16.30
N SER A 70 8.24 -16.77 -16.93
CA SER A 70 7.97 -16.63 -18.37
C SER A 70 6.58 -16.03 -18.66
N LYS A 71 6.62 -14.78 -19.14
CA LYS A 71 5.58 -13.96 -19.80
C LYS A 71 4.48 -13.32 -18.93
N PRO A 72 4.10 -12.06 -19.24
CA PRO A 72 2.93 -11.41 -18.67
C PRO A 72 1.67 -12.07 -19.24
N GLU A 73 1.12 -13.02 -18.49
CA GLU A 73 -0.11 -13.69 -18.87
C GLU A 73 -1.33 -12.78 -18.67
N ARG A 74 -2.34 -13.05 -19.51
CA ARG A 74 -3.66 -12.41 -19.47
C ARG A 74 -4.23 -12.36 -18.03
N PRO A 75 -5.14 -11.43 -17.73
CA PRO A 75 -5.84 -11.42 -16.45
C PRO A 75 -6.40 -12.81 -16.17
N SER A 76 -6.02 -13.38 -15.03
CA SER A 76 -6.52 -14.67 -14.60
C SER A 76 -8.05 -14.62 -14.52
N LYS A 77 -8.71 -15.76 -14.76
CA LYS A 77 -10.17 -15.85 -14.57
C LYS A 77 -10.58 -15.41 -13.17
N ASP A 78 -9.73 -15.67 -12.18
CA ASP A 78 -9.94 -15.32 -10.78
C ASP A 78 -9.96 -13.80 -10.54
N TYR A 79 -9.10 -13.03 -11.21
CA TYR A 79 -9.15 -11.56 -11.15
C TYR A 79 -10.51 -11.02 -11.61
N ALA A 80 -11.01 -11.49 -12.76
CA ALA A 80 -12.29 -11.01 -13.30
C ALA A 80 -13.48 -11.39 -12.40
N LEU A 81 -13.42 -12.56 -11.75
CA LEU A 81 -14.42 -12.98 -10.77
C LEU A 81 -14.43 -12.08 -9.53
N LEU A 82 -13.24 -11.75 -9.01
CA LEU A 82 -13.10 -10.87 -7.83
C LEU A 82 -13.52 -9.44 -8.13
N ASP A 83 -13.14 -8.89 -9.28
CA ASP A 83 -13.56 -7.54 -9.69
C ASP A 83 -15.08 -7.46 -9.84
N LYS A 84 -15.69 -8.49 -10.42
CA LYS A 84 -17.15 -8.61 -10.50
C LYS A 84 -17.80 -8.77 -9.13
N ALA A 85 -17.17 -9.49 -8.20
CA ALA A 85 -17.69 -9.66 -6.84
C ALA A 85 -17.68 -8.34 -6.05
N LEU A 86 -16.62 -7.54 -6.17
CA LEU A 86 -16.57 -6.18 -5.62
C LEU A 86 -17.66 -5.29 -6.22
N LEU A 87 -17.78 -5.27 -7.55
CA LEU A 87 -18.81 -4.48 -8.22
C LEU A 87 -20.22 -4.88 -7.77
N ARG A 88 -20.51 -6.19 -7.76
CA ARG A 88 -21.79 -6.73 -7.31
C ARG A 88 -22.09 -6.33 -5.86
N TRP A 89 -21.09 -6.39 -4.97
CA TRP A 89 -21.29 -5.97 -3.58
C TRP A 89 -21.79 -4.53 -3.51
N LYS A 90 -21.21 -3.61 -4.30
CA LYS A 90 -21.62 -2.20 -4.35
C LYS A 90 -23.03 -2.04 -4.94
N GLU A 91 -23.37 -2.80 -5.97
CA GLU A 91 -24.68 -2.76 -6.63
C GLU A 91 -25.81 -3.35 -5.77
N GLU A 92 -25.51 -4.32 -4.90
CA GLU A 92 -26.46 -4.95 -3.98
C GLU A 92 -26.75 -4.13 -2.72
N LEU A 93 -26.06 -2.99 -2.51
CA LEU A 93 -26.27 -2.18 -1.31
C LEU A 93 -27.65 -1.49 -1.35
N PRO A 94 -28.42 -1.53 -0.26
CA PRO A 94 -29.61 -0.70 -0.15
C PRO A 94 -29.22 0.79 -0.17
N PRO A 95 -30.11 1.69 -0.62
CA PRO A 95 -29.82 3.13 -0.73
C PRO A 95 -29.40 3.81 0.58
N SER A 96 -29.77 3.23 1.73
CA SER A 96 -29.39 3.66 3.09
C SER A 96 -27.94 3.32 3.46
N LEU A 97 -27.32 2.36 2.76
CA LEU A 97 -25.93 1.95 2.95
C LEU A 97 -25.01 2.38 1.80
N ALA A 98 -25.57 3.04 0.78
CA ALA A 98 -24.80 3.68 -0.27
C ALA A 98 -24.18 4.97 0.26
N TYR A 99 -22.85 5.06 0.23
CA TYR A 99 -22.14 6.25 0.70
C TYR A 99 -22.40 7.44 -0.22
N SER A 100 -22.79 8.56 0.40
CA SER A 100 -22.52 9.90 -0.10
C SER A 100 -22.28 10.79 1.11
N GLU A 101 -21.43 11.81 0.95
CA GLU A 101 -21.13 12.75 2.04
C GLU A 101 -22.40 13.41 2.58
N VAL A 102 -23.29 13.85 1.69
CA VAL A 102 -24.58 14.46 2.05
C VAL A 102 -25.45 13.52 2.89
N LYS A 103 -25.65 12.28 2.44
CA LYS A 103 -26.48 11.30 3.18
C LYS A 103 -25.85 10.91 4.51
N ALA A 104 -24.53 10.82 4.55
CA ALA A 104 -23.83 10.47 5.78
C ALA A 104 -23.88 11.63 6.79
N GLY A 105 -23.95 12.89 6.36
CA GLY A 105 -24.23 14.04 7.23
C GLY A 105 -25.67 14.10 7.76
N GLU A 106 -26.63 13.51 7.05
CA GLU A 106 -28.04 13.41 7.47
C GLU A 106 -28.33 12.18 8.36
N ALA A 107 -27.45 11.18 8.34
CA ALA A 107 -27.61 9.93 9.08
C ALA A 107 -27.17 10.06 10.55
N GLU A 108 -27.63 9.11 11.37
CA GLU A 108 -27.13 8.96 12.74
C GLU A 108 -25.59 8.79 12.72
N PRO A 109 -24.83 9.47 13.61
CA PRO A 109 -23.38 9.49 13.55
C PRO A 109 -22.72 8.11 13.55
N GLU A 110 -23.31 7.13 14.25
CA GLU A 110 -22.78 5.75 14.26
C GLU A 110 -22.91 5.07 12.90
N LEU A 111 -24.07 5.21 12.27
CA LEU A 111 -24.34 4.66 10.95
C LEU A 111 -23.47 5.36 9.90
N ALA A 112 -23.34 6.69 9.98
CA ALA A 112 -22.50 7.48 9.09
C ALA A 112 -21.04 7.01 9.15
N VAL A 113 -20.48 6.82 10.35
CA VAL A 113 -19.11 6.29 10.53
C VAL A 113 -18.99 4.87 9.98
N PHE A 114 -19.97 4.00 10.30
CA PHE A 114 -19.95 2.61 9.84
C PHE A 114 -19.96 2.51 8.31
N VAL A 115 -20.88 3.22 7.64
CA VAL A 115 -20.99 3.26 6.18
C VAL A 115 -19.71 3.84 5.58
N SER A 116 -19.19 4.95 6.11
CA SER A 116 -17.94 5.57 5.66
C SER A 116 -16.77 4.58 5.72
N CYS A 117 -16.58 3.90 6.85
CA CYS A 117 -15.50 2.93 7.01
C CYS A 117 -15.69 1.71 6.09
N MET A 118 -16.92 1.23 5.92
CA MET A 118 -17.25 0.11 5.02
C MET A 118 -16.87 0.45 3.57
N HIS A 119 -17.21 1.65 3.09
CA HIS A 119 -16.85 2.10 1.74
C HIS A 119 -15.34 2.37 1.58
N ALA A 120 -14.67 2.87 2.61
CA ALA A 120 -13.21 2.99 2.60
C ALA A 120 -12.55 1.61 2.42
N VAL A 121 -13.01 0.58 3.14
CA VAL A 121 -12.53 -0.80 3.00
C VAL A 121 -12.79 -1.35 1.60
N TYR A 122 -13.96 -1.08 1.02
CA TYR A 122 -14.28 -1.46 -0.36
C TYR A 122 -13.30 -0.86 -1.38
N HIS A 123 -13.02 0.43 -1.28
CA HIS A 123 -12.04 1.09 -2.13
C HIS A 123 -10.61 0.57 -1.87
N GLY A 124 -10.28 0.24 -0.63
CA GLY A 124 -9.01 -0.41 -0.28
C GLY A 124 -8.85 -1.77 -0.96
N ALA A 125 -9.93 -2.55 -1.05
CA ALA A 125 -9.95 -3.83 -1.76
C ALA A 125 -9.79 -3.65 -3.28
N ILE A 126 -10.40 -2.62 -3.88
CA ILE A 126 -10.19 -2.27 -5.29
C ILE A 126 -8.72 -1.98 -5.55
N ILE A 127 -8.10 -1.12 -4.72
CA ILE A 127 -6.67 -0.77 -4.85
C ILE A 127 -5.83 -2.05 -4.75
N MET A 128 -6.08 -2.86 -3.72
CA MET A 128 -5.36 -4.10 -3.48
C MET A 128 -5.43 -5.06 -4.68
N LEU A 129 -6.62 -5.29 -5.24
CA LEU A 129 -6.81 -6.18 -6.40
C LEU A 129 -6.13 -5.65 -7.67
N ASN A 130 -6.20 -4.34 -7.92
CA ASN A 130 -5.76 -3.73 -9.18
C ASN A 130 -4.26 -3.39 -9.18
N ARG A 131 -3.63 -3.29 -8.00
CA ARG A 131 -2.20 -2.97 -7.88
C ARG A 131 -1.28 -3.99 -8.53
N GLU A 132 -1.63 -5.27 -8.50
CA GLU A 132 -0.81 -6.33 -9.13
C GLU A 132 -0.73 -6.15 -10.65
N ASN A 133 -1.79 -5.63 -11.28
CA ASN A 133 -1.76 -5.32 -12.71
C ASN A 133 -0.89 -4.10 -13.05
N MET A 134 -0.54 -3.27 -12.04
CA MET A 134 0.40 -2.17 -12.22
C MET A 134 1.85 -2.65 -12.25
N GLU A 135 2.16 -3.85 -11.76
CA GLU A 135 3.52 -4.41 -11.89
C GLU A 135 3.88 -4.61 -13.37
N LEU A 136 2.89 -4.84 -14.23
CA LEU A 136 3.04 -4.85 -15.69
C LEU A 136 3.57 -3.52 -16.27
N LEU A 137 3.48 -2.42 -15.51
CA LEU A 137 4.01 -1.11 -15.88
C LEU A 137 5.42 -0.87 -15.29
N ARG A 138 5.90 -1.71 -14.37
CA ARG A 138 7.16 -1.51 -13.63
C ARG A 138 8.41 -1.76 -14.48
N ASP A 139 8.30 -2.62 -15.49
CA ASP A 139 9.42 -2.99 -16.38
C ASP A 139 9.73 -1.91 -17.44
N LEU A 140 9.05 -0.76 -17.40
CA LEU A 140 9.29 0.39 -18.28
C LEU A 140 9.49 1.68 -17.44
N PRO A 141 10.61 1.82 -16.70
CA PRO A 141 10.89 3.03 -15.93
C PRO A 141 11.01 4.25 -16.86
N GLY A 142 10.22 5.29 -16.59
CA GLY A 142 10.28 6.57 -17.34
C GLY A 142 9.52 6.58 -18.68
N GLN A 143 8.98 5.45 -19.10
CA GLN A 143 8.00 5.40 -20.18
C GLN A 143 6.76 4.67 -19.65
N LEU A 144 5.72 5.43 -19.32
CA LEU A 144 4.35 4.90 -19.37
C LEU A 144 4.02 4.56 -20.84
N ASN A 145 4.79 3.68 -21.50
CA ASN A 145 4.46 3.13 -22.79
C ASN A 145 3.50 1.98 -22.57
N VAL A 146 2.27 2.44 -22.36
CA VAL A 146 0.99 1.76 -22.34
C VAL A 146 0.93 0.66 -23.42
N SER A 147 1.22 -0.59 -23.06
CA SER A 147 0.97 -1.72 -23.96
C SER A 147 -0.02 -2.76 -23.42
N SER A 148 -0.65 -2.52 -22.26
CA SER A 148 -1.85 -3.28 -21.88
C SER A 148 -2.99 -2.38 -21.42
N ASN A 149 -4.08 -2.36 -22.18
CA ASN A 149 -5.33 -1.67 -21.83
C ASN A 149 -5.83 -2.02 -20.42
N LEU A 150 -5.51 -3.22 -19.94
CA LEU A 150 -5.83 -3.67 -18.58
C LEU A 150 -5.08 -2.88 -17.51
N ALA A 151 -3.78 -2.67 -17.68
CA ALA A 151 -2.98 -1.94 -16.69
C ALA A 151 -3.43 -0.47 -16.57
N ILE A 152 -3.77 0.18 -17.68
CA ILE A 152 -4.34 1.55 -17.67
C ILE A 152 -5.66 1.57 -16.87
N ARG A 153 -6.59 0.66 -17.19
CA ARG A 153 -7.89 0.59 -16.51
C ARG A 153 -7.72 0.30 -15.02
N SER A 154 -6.79 -0.57 -14.68
CA SER A 154 -6.46 -0.90 -13.29
C SER A 154 -5.89 0.32 -12.57
N LEU A 155 -4.98 1.06 -13.21
CA LEU A 155 -4.39 2.30 -12.68
C LEU A 155 -5.46 3.37 -12.43
N GLU A 156 -6.37 3.58 -13.38
CA GLU A 156 -7.44 4.57 -13.22
C GLU A 156 -8.44 4.17 -12.12
N ARG A 157 -8.82 2.88 -12.05
CA ARG A 157 -9.65 2.38 -10.94
C ARG A 157 -8.97 2.58 -9.58
N CYS A 158 -7.68 2.30 -9.51
CA CYS A 158 -6.84 2.56 -8.34
C CYS A 158 -6.86 4.06 -7.96
N ARG A 159 -6.65 4.95 -8.94
CA ARG A 159 -6.67 6.41 -8.74
C ARG A 159 -8.01 6.89 -8.19
N VAL A 160 -9.11 6.52 -8.84
CA VAL A 160 -10.46 6.86 -8.39
C VAL A 160 -10.72 6.33 -6.99
N ALA A 161 -10.36 5.08 -6.71
CA ALA A 161 -10.54 4.50 -5.38
C ALA A 161 -9.73 5.22 -4.30
N ALA A 162 -8.49 5.63 -4.58
CA ALA A 162 -7.69 6.41 -3.63
C ALA A 162 -8.30 7.79 -3.34
N MET A 163 -8.78 8.50 -4.36
CA MET A 163 -9.42 9.80 -4.17
C MET A 163 -10.73 9.68 -3.38
N GLN A 164 -11.54 8.65 -3.65
CA GLN A 164 -12.73 8.37 -2.84
C GLN A 164 -12.38 8.08 -1.37
N ILE A 165 -11.26 7.40 -1.10
CA ILE A 165 -10.79 7.21 0.28
C ILE A 165 -10.37 8.54 0.93
N VAL A 166 -9.74 9.45 0.18
CA VAL A 166 -9.38 10.79 0.67
C VAL A 166 -10.62 11.60 1.03
N GLU A 167 -11.65 11.58 0.18
CA GLU A 167 -12.95 12.22 0.44
C GLU A 167 -13.61 11.64 1.70
N ILE A 168 -13.66 10.31 1.82
CA ILE A 168 -14.19 9.64 3.01
C ILE A 168 -13.37 10.01 4.26
N ALA A 169 -12.04 10.05 4.16
CA ALA A 169 -11.17 10.39 5.28
C ALA A 169 -11.42 11.82 5.78
N HIS A 170 -11.60 12.77 4.86
CA HIS A 170 -11.96 14.14 5.21
C HIS A 170 -13.30 14.21 5.95
N HIS A 171 -14.31 13.47 5.45
CA HIS A 171 -15.61 13.41 6.11
C HIS A 171 -15.52 12.75 7.51
N ILE A 172 -14.65 11.75 7.70
CA ILE A 172 -14.48 11.12 9.02
C ILE A 172 -13.98 12.11 10.09
N CYS A 173 -13.27 13.18 9.70
CA CYS A 173 -12.85 14.23 10.65
C CYS A 173 -14.02 15.00 11.28
N SER A 174 -15.19 15.04 10.63
CA SER A 174 -16.40 15.66 11.21
C SER A 174 -17.25 14.67 12.01
N LEU A 175 -16.87 13.38 12.02
CA LEU A 175 -17.60 12.32 12.69
C LEU A 175 -16.89 11.84 13.97
N PRO A 176 -17.58 11.13 14.88
CA PRO A 176 -16.95 10.58 16.08
C PRO A 176 -15.89 9.51 15.75
N ALA A 177 -14.62 9.90 15.70
CA ALA A 177 -13.49 9.03 15.38
C ALA A 177 -13.38 7.77 16.27
N SER A 178 -13.87 7.85 17.52
CA SER A 178 -13.94 6.72 18.46
C SER A 178 -14.83 5.56 18.00
N LYS A 179 -15.72 5.79 17.02
CA LYS A 179 -16.64 4.79 16.46
C LYS A 179 -16.15 4.19 15.15
N THR A 180 -14.98 4.60 14.67
CA THR A 180 -14.35 4.03 13.47
C THR A 180 -14.00 2.57 13.68
N ASN A 181 -13.75 1.82 12.61
CA ASN A 181 -13.31 0.43 12.72
C ASN A 181 -11.79 0.28 12.51
N ALA A 182 -11.23 -0.82 13.00
CA ALA A 182 -9.79 -1.11 12.93
C ALA A 182 -9.24 -1.27 11.50
N LEU A 183 -10.11 -1.44 10.50
CA LEU A 183 -9.73 -1.60 9.09
C LEU A 183 -9.64 -0.28 8.33
N LEU A 184 -10.19 0.81 8.88
CA LEU A 184 -10.08 2.14 8.28
C LEU A 184 -8.61 2.55 8.09
N PRO A 185 -7.71 2.45 9.10
CA PRO A 185 -6.29 2.75 8.91
C PRO A 185 -5.65 1.94 7.77
N TRP A 186 -6.05 0.67 7.60
CA TRP A 186 -5.56 -0.16 6.49
C TRP A 186 -5.99 0.41 5.13
N ALA A 187 -7.25 0.80 4.97
CA ALA A 187 -7.74 1.41 3.74
C ALA A 187 -7.02 2.74 3.42
N LEU A 188 -6.85 3.60 4.43
CA LEU A 188 -6.10 4.86 4.28
C LEU A 188 -4.65 4.60 3.88
N PHE A 189 -4.01 3.59 4.47
CA PHE A 189 -2.64 3.21 4.12
C PHE A 189 -2.53 2.71 2.67
N GLN A 190 -3.48 1.89 2.20
CA GLN A 190 -3.51 1.44 0.80
C GLN A 190 -3.62 2.62 -0.16
N ALA A 191 -4.52 3.58 0.11
CA ALA A 191 -4.62 4.82 -0.67
C ALA A 191 -3.32 5.64 -0.62
N GLY A 192 -2.75 5.85 0.57
CA GLY A 192 -1.51 6.60 0.76
C GLY A 192 -0.34 6.02 -0.02
N THR A 193 -0.12 4.70 0.02
CA THR A 193 0.98 4.08 -0.73
C THR A 193 0.82 4.22 -2.25
N LEU A 194 -0.42 4.26 -2.74
CA LEU A 194 -0.71 4.50 -4.15
C LEU A 194 -0.54 5.98 -4.53
N LEU A 195 -0.96 6.91 -3.68
CA LEU A 195 -0.76 8.35 -3.90
C LEU A 195 0.73 8.71 -3.93
N ILE A 196 1.57 8.05 -3.14
CA ILE A 196 3.05 8.19 -3.26
C ILE A 196 3.53 7.77 -4.64
N HIS A 197 3.00 6.67 -5.17
CA HIS A 197 3.35 6.24 -6.52
C HIS A 197 2.97 7.32 -7.56
N PHE A 198 1.78 7.93 -7.46
CA PHE A 198 1.39 9.03 -8.35
C PHE A 198 2.19 10.31 -8.14
N MET A 199 2.59 10.61 -6.90
CA MET A 199 3.47 11.75 -6.60
C MET A 199 4.86 11.58 -7.22
N ILE A 200 5.38 10.34 -7.27
CA ILE A 200 6.70 10.03 -7.86
C ILE A 200 6.62 9.91 -9.38
N ALA A 201 5.63 9.17 -9.90
CA ALA A 201 5.54 8.76 -11.30
C ALA A 201 4.52 9.56 -12.11
N GLY A 202 3.91 10.60 -11.53
CA GLY A 202 2.92 11.44 -12.20
C GLY A 202 3.46 12.09 -13.46
N SER A 203 2.67 12.07 -14.53
CA SER A 203 3.06 12.57 -15.86
C SER A 203 3.13 14.09 -15.96
N SER A 204 2.54 14.82 -15.00
CA SER A 204 2.56 16.28 -14.94
C SER A 204 2.80 16.76 -13.52
N HIS A 205 3.37 17.96 -13.37
CA HIS A 205 3.56 18.61 -12.08
C HIS A 205 2.22 18.77 -11.33
N GLN A 206 1.14 19.09 -12.04
CA GLN A 206 -0.19 19.22 -11.45
C GLN A 206 -0.67 17.91 -10.83
N ALA A 207 -0.51 16.78 -11.53
CA ALA A 207 -0.90 15.47 -11.00
C ALA A 207 -0.06 15.06 -9.79
N GLN A 208 1.24 15.41 -9.78
CA GLN A 208 2.12 15.16 -8.64
C GLN A 208 1.70 15.99 -7.40
N GLU A 209 1.36 17.27 -7.57
CA GLU A 209 0.90 18.13 -6.48
C GLU A 209 -0.51 17.75 -5.98
N GLU A 210 -1.41 17.32 -6.86
CA GLU A 210 -2.72 16.76 -6.46
C GLU A 210 -2.53 15.52 -5.57
N ALA A 211 -1.68 14.59 -6.01
CA ALA A 211 -1.35 13.40 -5.22
C ALA A 211 -0.68 13.75 -3.89
N ARG A 212 0.17 14.78 -3.87
CA ARG A 212 0.81 15.30 -2.66
C ARG A 212 -0.21 15.87 -1.67
N ALA A 213 -1.12 16.73 -2.13
CA ALA A 213 -2.15 17.31 -1.28
C ALA A 213 -3.05 16.21 -0.69
N ALA A 214 -3.44 15.23 -1.50
CA ALA A 214 -4.24 14.09 -1.07
C ALA A 214 -3.53 13.24 0.00
N ILE A 215 -2.23 12.93 -0.16
CA ILE A 215 -1.52 12.16 0.87
C ILE A 215 -1.32 12.95 2.16
N LEU A 216 -1.05 14.26 2.09
CA LEU A 216 -0.94 15.09 3.30
C LEU A 216 -2.27 15.14 4.07
N SER A 217 -3.39 15.12 3.36
CA SER A 217 -4.72 14.98 3.97
C SER A 217 -4.85 13.64 4.70
N LEU A 218 -4.54 12.52 4.05
CA LEU A 218 -4.58 11.19 4.71
C LEU A 218 -3.64 11.08 5.90
N ASP A 219 -2.44 11.66 5.79
CA ASP A 219 -1.42 11.69 6.83
C ASP A 219 -1.93 12.39 8.09
N CYS A 220 -2.63 13.52 7.90
CA CYS A 220 -3.30 14.26 8.97
C CYS A 220 -4.34 13.38 9.68
N VAL A 221 -5.23 12.73 8.93
CA VAL A 221 -6.28 11.86 9.52
C VAL A 221 -5.66 10.69 10.31
N LEU A 222 -4.65 10.03 9.74
CA LEU A 222 -3.97 8.91 10.41
C LEU A 222 -3.29 9.33 11.73
N ARG A 223 -2.65 10.51 11.73
CA ARG A 223 -1.90 11.05 12.86
C ARG A 223 -2.81 11.67 13.93
N ASP A 224 -3.72 12.54 13.55
CA ASP A 224 -4.40 13.44 14.48
C ASP A 224 -5.72 12.85 14.98
N GLU A 225 -6.44 12.14 14.10
CA GLU A 225 -7.75 11.57 14.39
C GLU A 225 -7.69 10.12 14.84
N LEU A 226 -7.00 9.26 14.07
CA LEU A 226 -7.07 7.82 14.30
C LEU A 226 -6.04 7.29 15.31
N SER A 227 -4.93 7.99 15.54
CA SER A 227 -3.83 7.48 16.39
C SER A 227 -4.21 7.26 17.85
N ARG A 228 -5.24 7.98 18.32
CA ARG A 228 -5.76 7.86 19.70
C ARG A 228 -6.52 6.55 19.92
N TYR A 229 -7.05 5.95 18.85
CA TYR A 229 -7.90 4.76 18.90
C TYR A 229 -7.21 3.55 18.30
N TRP A 230 -6.38 3.75 17.28
CA TRP A 230 -5.78 2.69 16.49
C TRP A 230 -4.26 2.88 16.42
N ASN A 231 -3.51 2.20 17.29
CA ASN A 231 -2.04 2.26 17.31
C ASN A 231 -1.38 1.93 15.95
N VAL A 232 -2.04 1.14 15.11
CA VAL A 232 -1.57 0.84 13.76
C VAL A 232 -1.57 2.07 12.85
N SER A 233 -2.47 3.05 13.07
CA SER A 233 -2.51 4.28 12.27
C SER A 233 -1.24 5.11 12.46
N LEU A 234 -0.68 5.14 13.68
CA LEU A 234 0.59 5.82 13.94
C LEU A 234 1.73 5.21 13.13
N LYS A 235 1.77 3.87 13.03
CA LYS A 235 2.76 3.17 12.19
C LYS A 235 2.59 3.51 10.72
N TYR A 236 1.35 3.54 10.23
CA TYR A 236 1.05 3.90 8.84
C TYR A 236 1.42 5.35 8.53
N HIS A 237 1.05 6.29 9.40
CA HIS A 237 1.46 7.69 9.32
C HIS A 237 2.99 7.81 9.21
N MET A 238 3.75 7.16 10.11
CA MET A 238 5.21 7.22 10.08
C MET A 238 5.79 6.74 8.75
N VAL A 239 5.28 5.64 8.20
CA VAL A 239 5.73 5.12 6.90
C VAL A 239 5.43 6.11 5.78
N LEU A 240 4.18 6.60 5.68
CA LEU A 240 3.77 7.52 4.62
C LEU A 240 4.54 8.85 4.70
N SER A 241 4.64 9.45 5.89
CA SER A 241 5.41 10.67 6.14
C SER A 241 6.87 10.53 5.74
N ASN A 242 7.51 9.40 6.09
CA ASN A 242 8.91 9.14 5.72
C ASN A 242 9.10 8.99 4.22
N MET A 243 8.16 8.35 3.51
CA MET A 243 8.20 8.23 2.05
C MET A 243 8.03 9.58 1.36
N VAL A 244 7.13 10.44 1.85
CA VAL A 244 6.96 11.81 1.34
C VAL A 244 8.23 12.63 1.53
N LYS A 245 8.80 12.63 2.75
CA LYS A 245 10.07 13.32 3.05
C LYS A 245 11.25 12.78 2.23
N ALA A 246 11.27 11.48 1.94
CA ALA A 246 12.30 10.90 1.09
C ALA A 246 12.22 11.44 -0.34
N TRP A 247 11.02 11.47 -0.91
CA TRP A 247 10.80 12.03 -2.25
C TRP A 247 11.14 13.53 -2.31
N GLU A 248 10.71 14.32 -1.32
CA GLU A 248 11.02 15.76 -1.25
C GLU A 248 12.53 16.03 -1.25
N ARG A 249 13.31 15.23 -0.50
CA ARG A 249 14.78 15.31 -0.49
C ARG A 249 15.37 14.98 -1.85
N THR A 250 14.88 13.94 -2.54
CA THR A 250 15.34 13.58 -3.89
C THR A 250 15.04 14.69 -4.91
N ARG A 251 13.87 15.32 -4.81
CA ARG A 251 13.48 16.45 -5.67
C ARG A 251 14.38 17.68 -5.47
N GLN A 252 14.76 17.99 -4.23
CA GLN A 252 15.65 19.12 -3.92
C GLN A 252 17.11 18.90 -4.29
N THR A 253 17.56 17.64 -4.35
CA THR A 253 18.95 17.25 -4.66
C THR A 253 19.21 17.02 -6.14
N THR A 254 18.29 17.40 -7.03
CA THR A 254 18.52 17.45 -8.48
C THR A 254 18.82 18.90 -8.92
N PRO A 255 20.02 19.47 -8.66
CA PRO A 255 20.48 20.66 -9.36
C PRO A 255 20.83 20.25 -10.79
N GLY A 256 20.41 21.06 -11.77
CA GLY A 256 20.61 20.81 -13.20
C GLY A 256 22.04 20.38 -13.52
N SER A 257 22.20 19.12 -13.93
CA SER A 257 23.42 18.60 -14.52
C SER A 257 23.22 18.51 -16.03
N THR A 258 23.44 19.63 -16.69
CA THR A 258 23.94 19.62 -18.07
C THR A 258 25.47 19.74 -17.95
N PRO A 259 26.26 18.65 -18.08
CA PRO A 259 27.68 18.80 -18.34
C PRO A 259 27.85 19.14 -19.83
N LEU A 260 27.66 20.42 -20.17
CA LEU A 260 28.10 20.92 -21.47
C LEU A 260 29.62 21.08 -21.40
N GLN A 261 30.27 20.06 -21.97
CA GLN A 261 31.62 20.03 -22.52
C GLN A 261 32.45 21.30 -22.28
N GLN A 262 33.47 21.18 -21.43
CA GLN A 262 34.72 21.91 -21.64
C GLN A 262 35.29 21.51 -23.00
N SER A 263 34.90 22.20 -24.07
CA SER A 263 35.67 22.23 -25.30
C SER A 263 36.86 23.15 -25.07
N VAL A 264 38.01 22.53 -24.82
CA VAL A 264 39.31 23.17 -24.77
C VAL A 264 39.63 23.64 -26.19
N SER A 265 39.31 24.90 -26.50
CA SER A 265 39.78 25.54 -27.73
C SER A 265 41.18 26.09 -27.49
N SER A 266 42.16 25.27 -27.86
CA SER A 266 43.55 25.64 -28.07
C SER A 266 43.71 26.57 -29.29
N ALA A 267 44.26 27.75 -29.06
CA ALA A 267 45.04 28.57 -29.99
C ALA A 267 45.78 29.63 -29.14
N SER A 268 47.05 30.01 -29.27
CA SER A 268 48.21 29.56 -30.02
C SER A 268 49.26 30.65 -29.74
N ALA A 269 50.43 30.37 -29.15
CA ALA A 269 51.64 31.17 -29.36
C ALA A 269 52.90 30.55 -28.72
N ALA A 270 53.92 30.40 -29.57
CA ALA A 270 55.35 30.50 -29.29
C ALA A 270 56.12 29.29 -28.71
N SER A 271 56.64 28.48 -29.66
CA SER A 271 58.07 28.33 -29.97
C SER A 271 59.03 27.51 -29.07
N ARG A 272 59.71 26.56 -29.77
CA ARG A 272 61.11 26.10 -29.64
C ARG A 272 61.47 25.32 -28.37
N GLN A 273 62.19 24.20 -28.37
CA GLN A 273 63.17 23.61 -29.30
C GLN A 273 63.39 22.12 -28.92
N GLN A 274 63.70 21.27 -29.91
CA GLN A 274 64.79 20.26 -29.97
C GLN A 274 65.35 19.70 -28.63
N SER A 275 65.66 18.41 -28.41
CA SER A 275 66.09 17.33 -29.31
C SER A 275 66.30 16.00 -28.54
N MET A 276 66.18 14.89 -29.29
CA MET A 276 67.11 13.72 -29.34
C MET A 276 67.25 12.73 -28.17
N GLN A 277 67.31 11.46 -28.62
CA GLN A 277 68.06 10.29 -28.12
C GLN A 277 67.41 9.42 -27.04
N MET A 278 66.96 8.19 -27.41
CA MET A 278 67.70 6.90 -27.54
C MET A 278 67.72 6.16 -26.19
N GLN A 279 67.00 5.04 -26.07
CA GLN A 279 67.47 3.66 -26.31
C GLN A 279 68.22 3.06 -25.11
N GLY A 280 67.80 1.88 -24.66
CA GLY A 280 68.46 1.06 -23.62
C GLY A 280 67.41 0.50 -22.63
N GLN A 281 66.81 -0.67 -22.83
CA GLN A 281 67.35 -2.03 -22.79
C GLN A 281 67.58 -2.58 -21.35
N ALA A 282 66.89 -3.69 -21.08
CA ALA A 282 67.20 -4.80 -20.16
C ALA A 282 67.14 -4.61 -18.64
N GLY A 283 66.61 -5.63 -17.96
CA GLY A 283 67.04 -5.96 -16.59
C GLY A 283 66.00 -6.66 -15.72
N ASN A 284 66.03 -8.00 -15.71
CA ASN A 284 65.28 -8.91 -14.84
C ASN A 284 65.51 -8.70 -13.33
N ALA A 285 64.53 -9.07 -12.49
CA ALA A 285 64.68 -9.86 -11.25
C ALA A 285 63.28 -10.17 -10.69
N PHE A 286 62.80 -11.42 -10.64
CA PHE A 286 63.04 -12.48 -9.63
C PHE A 286 62.42 -12.23 -8.24
N GLY A 287 61.65 -13.21 -7.76
CA GLY A 287 61.10 -13.33 -6.39
C GLY A 287 59.58 -13.49 -6.40
N ASP A 288 58.98 -14.64 -6.68
CA ASP A 288 59.04 -15.95 -6.00
C ASP A 288 58.17 -16.06 -4.73
N SER A 289 57.34 -17.11 -4.77
CA SER A 289 56.82 -17.95 -3.68
C SER A 289 55.70 -17.49 -2.73
N GLY A 290 54.64 -18.30 -2.68
CA GLY A 290 53.66 -18.36 -1.59
C GLY A 290 52.38 -19.15 -1.88
N ALA A 291 52.48 -20.47 -2.12
CA ALA A 291 51.40 -21.46 -1.96
C ALA A 291 50.94 -21.52 -0.48
N ASP A 292 49.88 -22.17 0.01
CA ASP A 292 49.08 -23.35 -0.36
C ASP A 292 47.88 -23.37 0.64
N ALA A 293 46.63 -23.61 0.24
CA ALA A 293 45.90 -24.90 0.30
C ALA A 293 45.13 -25.26 1.60
N SER A 294 43.98 -25.93 1.37
CA SER A 294 43.28 -26.92 2.23
C SER A 294 42.29 -26.36 3.26
N GLN A 295 41.15 -26.99 3.60
CA GLN A 295 40.39 -28.14 3.10
C GLN A 295 39.02 -28.12 3.84
N ALA A 296 38.01 -28.75 3.25
CA ALA A 296 36.68 -28.99 3.80
C ALA A 296 36.67 -29.99 4.98
N PHE A 297 35.63 -29.97 5.83
CA PHE A 297 35.08 -31.19 6.46
C PHE A 297 33.64 -30.99 6.99
N ILE A 298 32.77 -31.95 6.63
CA ILE A 298 31.41 -32.22 7.13
C ILE A 298 31.50 -33.47 8.04
N PRO A 299 30.75 -33.57 9.15
CA PRO A 299 29.80 -34.71 9.31
C PRO A 299 28.50 -34.29 10.05
N HIS A 300 27.31 -34.66 9.58
CA HIS A 300 26.58 -35.95 9.62
C HIS A 300 25.77 -36.19 10.90
N MET A 301 24.48 -36.45 10.65
CA MET A 301 23.41 -36.89 11.55
C MET A 301 23.75 -38.12 12.39
N GLN A 302 23.22 -38.12 13.62
CA GLN A 302 22.31 -39.15 14.15
C GLN A 302 21.17 -38.47 14.93
#